data_AF-A0A2D7F092-F1
#
_entry.id   AF-A0A2D7F092-F1
#
_cell.length_a   1.000
_cell.length_b   1.000
_cell.length_c   1.000
_cell.angle_alpha   90.00
_cell.angle_beta   90.00
_cell.angle_gamma   90.00
#
_symmetry.space_group_name_H-M   'P 1'
#
loop_
_entity.id
_entity.type
_entity.pdbx_description
1 polymer ?
#
loop_
_entity_poly.entity_id
_entity_poly.type
_entity_poly.pdbx_seq_one_letter_code
_entity_poly.pdbx_strand_id
1 'polypeptide(L)'
;MEQIFDFIGNHYILVTVFIVLLFAFFINEGNQGGPTISTTSLIALVNREGAIVLDIREAKDFNLGHIAGALNIPFASVEAREGELAGYKDRPVVLVCKMGQHSGNVGKKLKSNGFQDVRRLSGGMSEWSASNLPLVKS
;
A
#
# COMPACT_ATOMS: atom_id res chain seq x y z
N MET A 1 -25.26 31.59 7.32
CA MET A 1 -24.43 31.16 8.46
C MET A 1 -25.29 30.78 9.66
N GLU A 2 -26.34 31.53 10.00
CA GLU A 2 -27.21 31.21 11.15
C GLU A 2 -27.87 29.82 11.08
N GLN A 3 -28.36 29.40 9.91
CA GLN A 3 -28.96 28.07 9.74
C GLN A 3 -28.03 26.89 10.09
N ILE A 4 -26.70 27.06 9.95
CA ILE A 4 -25.72 26.02 10.31
C ILE A 4 -25.59 25.94 11.83
N PHE A 5 -25.57 27.09 12.52
CA PHE A 5 -25.49 27.13 13.98
C PHE A 5 -26.77 26.59 14.62
N ASP A 6 -27.94 26.93 14.08
CA ASP A 6 -29.23 26.40 14.54
C ASP A 6 -29.33 24.88 14.35
N PHE A 7 -28.83 24.37 13.22
CA PHE A 7 -28.77 22.94 12.95
C PHE A 7 -27.83 22.22 13.93
N ILE A 8 -26.65 22.78 14.21
CA ILE A 8 -25.69 22.20 15.17
C ILE A 8 -26.30 22.16 16.58
N GLY A 9 -26.99 23.23 17.01
CA GLY A 9 -27.65 23.29 18.31
C GLY A 9 -28.80 22.28 18.43
N ASN A 10 -29.69 22.24 17.44
CA ASN A 10 -30.86 21.35 17.45
C ASN A 10 -30.49 19.87 17.22
N HIS A 11 -29.37 19.57 16.56
CA HIS A 11 -28.97 18.22 16.18
C HIS A 11 -27.56 17.87 16.67
N TYR A 12 -27.21 18.28 17.88
CA TYR A 12 -25.88 18.05 18.47
C TYR A 12 -25.49 16.56 18.53
N ILE A 13 -26.45 15.63 18.66
CA ILE A 13 -26.21 14.18 18.63
C ILE A 13 -25.70 13.77 17.25
N LEU A 14 -26.36 14.20 16.16
CA LEU A 14 -25.96 13.88 14.79
C LEU A 14 -24.59 14.46 14.47
N VAL A 15 -24.32 15.71 14.90
CA VAL A 15 -23.02 16.35 14.72
C VAL A 15 -21.92 15.62 15.48
N THR A 16 -22.18 15.21 16.73
CA THR A 16 -21.20 14.46 17.54
C THR A 16 -20.91 13.10 16.93
N VAL A 17 -21.93 12.35 16.52
CA VAL A 17 -21.76 11.06 15.83
C VAL A 17 -20.97 11.25 14.54
N PHE A 18 -21.28 12.28 13.75
CA PHE A 18 -20.55 12.57 12.52
C PHE A 18 -19.07 12.89 12.78
N ILE A 19 -18.76 13.71 13.79
CA ILE A 19 -17.37 14.00 14.18
C ILE A 19 -16.65 12.73 14.64
N VAL A 20 -17.29 11.89 15.46
CA VAL A 20 -16.70 10.60 15.91
C VAL A 20 -16.45 9.69 14.72
N LEU A 21 -17.37 9.60 13.77
CA LEU A 21 -17.19 8.81 12.55
C LEU A 21 -16.05 9.36 11.68
N LEU A 22 -15.92 10.69 11.55
CA LEU A 22 -14.79 11.31 10.86
C LEU A 22 -13.45 10.97 11.53
N PHE A 23 -13.36 11.11 12.86
CA PHE A 23 -12.16 10.73 13.61
C PHE A 23 -11.84 9.23 13.46
N ALA A 24 -12.83 8.36 13.59
CA ALA A 24 -12.66 6.92 13.39
C ALA A 24 -12.22 6.57 11.98
N PHE A 25 -12.76 7.26 10.97
CA PHE A 25 -12.35 7.11 9.56
C PHE A 25 -10.87 7.44 9.37
N PHE A 26 -10.40 8.60 9.85
CA PHE A 26 -9.00 8.99 9.74
C PHE A 26 -8.05 8.04 10.50
N ILE A 27 -8.44 7.55 11.68
CA ILE A 27 -7.65 6.55 12.43
C ILE A 27 -7.54 5.25 11.64
N ASN A 28 -8.65 4.77 11.07
CA ASN A 28 -8.66 3.54 10.29
C ASN A 28 -7.86 3.67 8.97
N GLU A 29 -7.95 4.83 8.32
CA GLU A 29 -7.26 5.13 7.07
C GLU A 29 -5.74 5.30 7.27
N GLY A 30 -5.32 5.90 8.39
CA GLY A 30 -3.91 5.98 8.77
C GLY A 30 -3.28 4.61 9.03
N ASN A 31 -4.09 3.60 9.34
CA ASN A 31 -3.63 2.26 9.68
C ASN A 31 -3.46 1.34 8.46
N GLN A 32 -3.43 1.87 7.22
CA GLN A 32 -3.42 1.10 5.96
C GLN A 32 -2.08 0.42 5.57
N GLY A 33 -1.32 -0.08 6.54
CA GLY A 33 -0.23 -1.03 6.26
C GLY A 33 1.04 -0.44 5.64
N GLY A 34 1.25 0.88 5.76
CA GLY A 34 2.47 1.54 5.29
C GLY A 34 2.21 2.81 4.51
N PRO A 35 3.16 3.76 4.50
CA PRO A 35 3.04 4.98 3.69
C PRO A 35 3.05 4.62 2.20
N THR A 36 2.30 5.40 1.43
CA THR A 36 2.33 5.32 -0.03
C THR A 36 3.51 6.12 -0.58
N ILE A 37 4.25 5.58 -1.55
CA ILE A 37 5.39 6.24 -2.21
C ILE A 37 5.16 6.37 -3.72
N SER A 38 5.78 7.37 -4.35
CA SER A 38 5.73 7.55 -5.81
C SER A 38 6.63 6.57 -6.56
N THR A 39 6.42 6.44 -7.87
CA THR A 39 7.30 5.69 -8.78
C THR A 39 8.75 6.18 -8.75
N THR A 40 8.96 7.50 -8.69
CA THR A 40 10.29 8.12 -8.57
C THR A 40 10.98 7.78 -7.26
N SER A 41 10.24 7.80 -6.14
CA SER A 41 10.76 7.43 -4.83
C SER A 41 11.13 5.95 -4.77
N LEU A 42 10.33 5.08 -5.41
CA LEU A 42 10.63 3.66 -5.52
C LEU A 42 11.97 3.42 -6.22
N ILE A 43 12.20 4.06 -7.36
CA ILE A 43 13.46 3.94 -8.11
C ILE A 43 14.66 4.36 -7.23
N ALA A 44 14.53 5.46 -6.49
CA ALA A 44 15.58 5.90 -5.58
C ALA A 44 15.85 4.88 -4.46
N LEU A 45 14.80 4.30 -3.88
CA LEU A 45 14.89 3.31 -2.81
C LEU A 45 15.56 2.01 -3.27
N VAL A 46 15.20 1.52 -4.46
CA VAL A 46 15.81 0.33 -5.06
C VAL A 46 17.31 0.55 -5.30
N ASN A 47 17.67 1.70 -5.85
CA ASN A 47 19.07 1.99 -6.21
C ASN A 47 19.98 2.31 -5.02
N ARG A 48 19.45 2.93 -3.95
CA ARG A 48 20.26 3.40 -2.81
C ARG A 48 20.22 2.45 -1.61
N GLU A 49 19.05 1.91 -1.32
CA GLU A 49 18.78 1.17 -0.07
C GLU A 49 18.54 -0.33 -0.33
N GLY A 50 18.62 -0.77 -1.59
CA GLY A 50 18.41 -2.16 -1.96
C GLY A 50 17.00 -2.64 -1.65
N ALA A 51 16.01 -1.75 -1.80
CA ALA A 51 14.62 -2.03 -1.53
C ALA A 51 14.11 -3.21 -2.37
N ILE A 52 13.29 -4.04 -1.75
CA ILE A 52 12.67 -5.20 -2.40
C ILE A 52 11.30 -4.79 -2.90
N VAL A 53 11.04 -5.10 -4.17
CA VAL A 53 9.72 -4.92 -4.76
C VAL A 53 8.97 -6.24 -4.63
N LEU A 54 7.84 -6.22 -3.92
CA LEU A 54 6.95 -7.38 -3.78
C LEU A 54 5.67 -7.13 -4.61
N ASP A 55 5.55 -7.84 -5.72
CA ASP A 55 4.36 -7.79 -6.57
C ASP A 55 3.34 -8.84 -6.10
N ILE A 56 2.20 -8.34 -5.62
CA ILE A 56 1.11 -9.16 -5.07
C ILE A 56 0.01 -9.48 -6.09
N ARG A 57 0.22 -9.16 -7.37
CA ARG A 57 -0.68 -9.56 -8.46
C ARG A 57 -0.57 -11.06 -8.73
N GLU A 58 -1.56 -11.56 -9.47
CA GLU A 58 -1.53 -12.92 -10.02
C GLU A 58 -0.30 -13.14 -10.92
N ALA A 59 0.25 -14.34 -10.91
CA ALA A 59 1.44 -14.68 -11.69
C ALA A 59 1.27 -14.38 -13.19
N LYS A 60 0.06 -14.55 -13.74
CA LYS A 60 -0.26 -14.19 -15.13
C LYS A 60 0.01 -12.71 -15.43
N ASP A 61 -0.37 -11.81 -14.52
CA ASP A 61 -0.22 -10.36 -14.70
C ASP A 61 1.23 -9.93 -14.48
N PHE A 62 1.94 -10.64 -13.60
CA PHE A 62 3.37 -10.47 -13.38
C PHE A 62 4.18 -10.84 -14.63
N ASN A 63 3.88 -11.98 -15.26
CA ASN A 63 4.58 -12.47 -16.45
C ASN A 63 4.36 -11.56 -17.67
N LEU A 64 3.20 -10.90 -17.78
CA LEU A 64 2.93 -9.92 -18.84
C LEU A 64 3.84 -8.68 -18.75
N GLY A 65 4.29 -8.34 -17.55
CA GLY A 65 5.16 -7.20 -17.28
C GLY A 65 5.20 -6.83 -15.80
N HIS A 66 6.40 -6.73 -15.24
CA HIS A 66 6.65 -6.35 -13.85
C HIS A 66 7.90 -5.47 -13.71
N ILE A 67 8.09 -4.91 -12.53
CA ILE A 67 9.25 -4.08 -12.19
C ILE A 67 10.49 -4.97 -12.07
N ALA A 68 11.62 -4.55 -12.62
CA ALA A 68 12.87 -5.32 -12.58
C ALA A 68 13.26 -5.71 -11.13
N GLY A 69 13.61 -6.99 -10.93
CA GLY A 69 13.99 -7.51 -9.61
C GLY A 69 12.83 -7.70 -8.63
N ALA A 70 11.57 -7.54 -9.08
CA ALA A 70 10.42 -7.79 -8.24
C ALA A 70 10.23 -9.28 -7.95
N LEU A 71 9.83 -9.60 -6.73
CA LEU A 71 9.38 -10.92 -6.31
C LEU A 71 7.87 -11.03 -6.48
N ASN A 72 7.37 -12.09 -7.11
CA ASN A 72 5.94 -12.35 -7.20
C ASN A 72 5.45 -13.29 -6.09
N ILE A 73 4.61 -12.76 -5.21
CA ILE A 73 3.83 -13.54 -4.24
C ILE A 73 2.39 -13.07 -4.32
N PRO A 74 1.52 -13.79 -5.06
CA PRO A 74 0.12 -13.41 -5.22
C PRO A 74 -0.56 -13.21 -3.87
N PHE A 75 -1.47 -12.23 -3.80
CA PHE A 75 -2.17 -11.85 -2.56
C PHE A 75 -2.69 -13.05 -1.74
N ALA A 76 -3.32 -14.02 -2.41
CA ALA A 76 -3.87 -15.22 -1.76
C ALA A 76 -2.80 -16.15 -1.15
N SER A 77 -1.57 -16.08 -1.63
CA SER A 77 -0.45 -16.93 -1.19
C SER A 77 0.49 -16.23 -0.22
N VAL A 78 0.33 -14.93 0.04
CA VAL A 78 1.25 -14.15 0.89
C VAL A 78 1.39 -14.78 2.27
N GLU A 79 0.30 -15.21 2.90
CA GLU A 79 0.34 -15.80 4.24
C GLU A 79 1.08 -17.14 4.28
N ALA A 80 0.92 -17.97 3.25
CA ALA A 80 1.60 -19.27 3.17
C ALA A 80 3.08 -19.15 2.78
N ARG A 81 3.43 -18.11 2.00
CA ARG A 81 4.76 -17.92 1.40
C ARG A 81 5.57 -16.83 2.08
N GLU A 82 5.10 -16.32 3.21
CA GLU A 82 5.79 -15.26 3.95
C GLU A 82 7.21 -15.66 4.39
N GLY A 83 7.46 -16.96 4.62
CA GLY A 83 8.78 -17.46 4.96
C GLY A 83 9.86 -17.09 3.93
N GLU A 84 9.48 -16.92 2.66
CA GLU A 84 10.38 -16.44 1.59
C GLU A 84 10.85 -15.00 1.82
N LEU A 85 10.08 -14.22 2.57
CA LEU A 85 10.35 -12.82 2.87
C LEU A 85 11.19 -12.63 4.16
N ALA A 86 11.46 -13.70 4.93
CA ALA A 86 12.09 -13.60 6.25
C ALA A 86 13.48 -12.95 6.23
N GLY A 87 14.26 -13.14 5.16
CA GLY A 87 15.58 -12.52 4.97
C GLY A 87 15.56 -11.03 4.58
N TYR A 88 14.37 -10.43 4.48
CA TYR A 88 14.17 -9.06 4.04
C TYR A 88 13.57 -8.14 5.12
N LYS A 89 13.41 -8.63 6.36
CA LYS A 89 12.75 -7.88 7.45
C LYS A 89 13.42 -6.54 7.78
N ASP A 90 14.74 -6.46 7.59
CA ASP A 90 15.55 -5.27 7.84
C ASP A 90 15.69 -4.35 6.62
N ARG A 91 15.13 -4.75 5.46
CA ARG A 91 15.20 -3.97 4.22
C ARG A 91 13.86 -3.31 3.91
N PRO A 92 13.85 -2.18 3.19
CA PRO A 92 12.62 -1.59 2.72
C PRO A 92 11.89 -2.54 1.76
N VAL A 93 10.66 -2.92 2.10
CA VAL A 93 9.78 -3.73 1.26
C VAL A 93 8.71 -2.84 0.67
N VAL A 94 8.66 -2.77 -0.66
CA VAL A 94 7.68 -1.99 -1.40
C VAL A 94 6.66 -2.92 -2.05
N LEU A 95 5.42 -2.83 -1.57
CA LEU A 95 4.30 -3.58 -2.09
C LEU A 95 3.75 -2.96 -3.36
N VAL A 96 3.54 -3.80 -4.37
CA VAL A 96 3.04 -3.41 -5.67
C VAL A 96 1.82 -4.27 -6.01
N CYS A 97 0.72 -3.62 -6.37
CA CYS A 97 -0.45 -4.30 -6.93
C CYS A 97 -0.92 -3.56 -8.18
N LYS A 98 -2.07 -3.95 -8.75
CA LYS A 98 -2.56 -3.36 -10.01
C LYS A 98 -2.77 -1.84 -9.92
N MET A 99 -3.44 -1.36 -8.87
CA MET A 99 -3.83 0.06 -8.71
C MET A 99 -3.47 0.65 -7.33
N GLY A 100 -2.66 -0.04 -6.53
CA GLY A 100 -2.33 0.35 -5.15
C GLY A 100 -3.36 -0.03 -4.07
N GLN A 101 -4.60 -0.36 -4.43
CA GLN A 101 -5.71 -0.57 -3.48
C GLN A 101 -5.56 -1.80 -2.57
N HIS A 102 -5.11 -2.94 -3.10
CA HIS A 102 -5.02 -4.20 -2.33
C HIS A 102 -3.73 -4.35 -1.51
N SER A 103 -2.80 -3.39 -1.62
CA SER A 103 -1.50 -3.46 -0.94
C SER A 103 -1.57 -3.15 0.55
N GLY A 104 -2.63 -2.47 1.01
CA GLY A 104 -2.78 -2.06 2.41
C GLY A 104 -2.86 -3.24 3.39
N ASN A 105 -3.70 -4.23 3.09
CA ASN A 105 -3.89 -5.39 3.96
C ASN A 105 -2.62 -6.24 4.08
N VAL A 106 -1.93 -6.47 2.97
CA VAL A 106 -0.62 -7.17 2.96
C VAL A 106 0.39 -6.39 3.79
N GLY A 107 0.42 -5.06 3.64
CA GLY A 107 1.33 -4.21 4.40
C GLY A 107 1.11 -4.27 5.91
N LYS A 108 -0.15 -4.30 6.36
CA LYS A 108 -0.47 -4.50 7.79
C LYS A 108 0.08 -5.82 8.29
N LYS A 109 -0.12 -6.90 7.52
CA LYS A 109 0.32 -8.25 7.89
C LYS A 109 1.85 -8.34 7.97
N LEU A 110 2.57 -7.81 6.98
CA LEU A 110 4.03 -7.77 7.01
C LEU A 110 4.54 -6.96 8.21
N LYS A 111 3.95 -5.79 8.49
CA LYS A 111 4.31 -5.03 9.69
C LYS A 111 4.07 -5.81 10.98
N SER A 112 2.94 -6.50 11.12
CA SER A 112 2.66 -7.33 12.31
C SER A 112 3.65 -8.49 12.48
N ASN A 113 4.28 -8.92 11.38
CA ASN A 113 5.23 -10.03 11.37
C ASN A 113 6.71 -9.59 11.45
N GLY A 114 6.94 -8.31 11.79
CA GLY A 114 8.25 -7.78 12.15
C GLY A 114 9.03 -7.15 11.00
N PHE A 115 8.40 -6.84 9.87
CA PHE A 115 9.02 -6.03 8.82
C PHE A 115 9.07 -4.57 9.25
N GLN A 116 10.27 -3.99 9.29
CA GLN A 116 10.52 -2.67 9.85
C GLN A 116 10.07 -1.54 8.92
N ASP A 117 10.32 -1.69 7.62
CA ASP A 117 9.99 -0.68 6.61
C ASP A 117 9.16 -1.30 5.48
N VAL A 118 7.83 -1.16 5.60
CA VAL A 118 6.87 -1.58 4.57
C VAL A 118 6.20 -0.36 3.97
N ARG A 119 6.31 -0.21 2.66
CA ARG A 119 5.77 0.88 1.86
C ARG A 119 4.90 0.34 0.72
N ARG A 120 4.07 1.20 0.13
CA ARG A 120 3.15 0.83 -0.94
C ARG A 120 3.34 1.74 -2.15
N LEU A 121 3.38 1.18 -3.35
CA LEU A 121 3.49 1.98 -4.56
C LEU A 121 2.17 2.69 -4.88
N SER A 122 2.20 4.02 -4.96
CA SER A 122 1.06 4.84 -5.37
C SER A 122 0.64 4.50 -6.79
N GLY A 123 -0.66 4.29 -7.01
CA GLY A 123 -1.21 3.94 -8.33
C GLY A 123 -0.78 2.57 -8.88
N GLY A 124 0.08 1.85 -8.16
CA GLY A 124 0.51 0.49 -8.51
C GLY A 124 1.15 0.37 -9.89
N MET A 125 0.96 -0.78 -10.51
CA MET A 125 1.48 -1.06 -11.86
C MET A 125 0.80 -0.25 -12.96
N SER A 126 -0.44 0.22 -12.73
CA SER A 126 -1.12 1.11 -13.67
C SER A 126 -0.35 2.42 -13.84
N GLU A 127 0.04 3.06 -12.74
CA GLU A 127 0.83 4.30 -12.76
C GLU A 127 2.24 4.08 -13.30
N TRP A 128 2.87 2.96 -12.92
CA TRP A 128 4.19 2.58 -13.45
C TRP A 128 4.18 2.47 -14.98
N SER A 129 3.14 1.82 -15.52
CA SER A 129 2.97 1.63 -16.96
C SER A 129 2.60 2.95 -17.65
N ALA A 130 1.71 3.75 -17.05
CA ALA A 130 1.35 5.08 -17.55
C ALA A 130 2.55 6.04 -17.61
N SER A 131 3.50 5.88 -16.68
CA SER A 131 4.76 6.63 -16.66
C SER A 131 5.80 6.14 -17.68
N ASN A 132 5.46 5.15 -18.53
CA ASN A 132 6.36 4.52 -19.50
C ASN A 132 7.68 4.01 -18.87
N LEU A 133 7.62 3.55 -17.62
CA LEU A 133 8.79 3.03 -16.92
C LEU A 133 9.11 1.61 -17.38
N PRO A 134 10.39 1.17 -17.30
CA PRO A 134 10.81 -0.13 -17.78
C PRO A 134 10.05 -1.29 -17.14
N LEU A 135 9.69 -2.28 -17.96
CA LEU A 135 9.05 -3.51 -17.55
C LEU A 135 9.89 -4.70 -18.00
N VAL A 136 9.98 -5.71 -17.13
CA VAL A 136 10.58 -7.01 -17.42
C VAL A 136 9.46 -8.04 -17.56
N LYS A 137 9.68 -9.04 -18.43
CA LYS A 137 8.78 -10.18 -18.59
C LYS A 137 9.49 -11.44 -18.08
N SER A 138 8.72 -12.36 -17.51
CA SER A 138 9.19 -13.65 -17.02
C SER A 138 8.54 -14.80 -17.77
#